data_AF-A0A138AMP2-F1
#
_entry.id   AF-A0A138AMP2-F1
#
_cell.length_a   1.000
_cell.length_b   1.000
_cell.length_c   1.000
_cell.angle_alpha   90.00
_cell.angle_beta   90.00
_cell.angle_gamma   90.00
#
_symmetry.space_group_name_H-M   'P 1'
#
loop_
_entity.id
_entity.type
_entity.pdbx_description
1 polymer ?
#
loop_
_entity_poly.entity_id
_entity_poly.type
_entity_poly.pdbx_seq_one_letter_code
_entity_poly.pdbx_strand_id
1 'polypeptide(L)'
;MTISKIENNIRGGRTDIAEISILAVALGVSPLVLVYPDLDDTPVQLYPGVEWPGISAALWATGSHFASGPVPPNYAAHAYVTTAFEVDRLRTDLDLTTSLLGKLSGKSEPDRVRDTMRRQEQIHDLLKERERDLAELRESWVSGPKGYALESSLVEATDG
;
A
#
# COMPACT_ATOMS: atom_id res chain seq x y z
N MET A 1 -30.52 -5.61 -10.58
CA MET A 1 -30.33 -7.07 -10.38
C MET A 1 -28.88 -7.44 -10.70
N THR A 2 -27.94 -6.89 -9.92
CA THR A 2 -26.49 -7.06 -10.13
C THR A 2 -25.84 -7.56 -8.84
N ILE A 3 -26.20 -6.97 -7.70
CA ILE A 3 -25.74 -7.38 -6.35
C ILE A 3 -26.06 -8.86 -6.06
N SER A 4 -27.30 -9.29 -6.24
CA SER A 4 -27.72 -10.70 -6.02
C SER A 4 -26.96 -11.73 -6.90
N LYS A 5 -26.38 -11.33 -8.04
CA LYS A 5 -25.56 -12.23 -8.87
C LYS A 5 -24.12 -12.37 -8.37
N ILE A 6 -23.60 -11.34 -7.70
CA ILE A 6 -22.29 -11.34 -7.07
C ILE A 6 -22.33 -12.23 -5.82
N GLU A 7 -23.35 -12.07 -4.97
CA GLU A 7 -23.52 -12.84 -3.74
C GLU A 7 -23.69 -14.35 -3.98
N ASN A 8 -24.36 -14.73 -5.07
CA ASN A 8 -24.61 -16.12 -5.41
C ASN A 8 -23.50 -16.76 -6.27
N ASN A 9 -22.33 -16.10 -6.40
CA ASN A 9 -21.18 -16.60 -7.17
C ASN A 9 -21.53 -16.97 -8.64
N ILE A 10 -22.55 -16.31 -9.24
CA ILE A 10 -23.10 -16.67 -10.55
C ILE A 10 -22.10 -16.34 -11.69
N ARG A 11 -21.08 -15.53 -11.41
CA ARG A 11 -20.01 -15.18 -12.36
C ARG A 11 -18.78 -16.09 -12.30
N GLY A 12 -18.84 -17.21 -11.57
CA GLY A 12 -17.72 -18.13 -11.44
C GLY A 12 -16.52 -17.49 -10.73
N GLY A 13 -16.78 -16.76 -9.65
CA GLY A 13 -15.78 -16.11 -8.80
C GLY A 13 -15.21 -14.80 -9.35
N ARG A 14 -15.69 -14.34 -10.53
CA ARG A 14 -15.18 -13.13 -11.18
C ARG A 14 -15.88 -11.88 -10.64
N THR A 15 -15.15 -11.09 -9.88
CA THR A 15 -15.53 -9.75 -9.41
C THR A 15 -14.55 -8.74 -9.98
N ASP A 16 -15.06 -7.67 -10.58
CA ASP A 16 -14.21 -6.58 -11.09
C ASP A 16 -13.82 -5.59 -9.98
N ILE A 17 -12.65 -4.96 -10.08
CA ILE A 17 -12.17 -3.91 -9.15
C ILE A 17 -13.16 -2.74 -9.08
N ALA A 18 -13.79 -2.40 -10.21
CA ALA A 18 -14.84 -1.37 -10.25
C ALA A 18 -16.06 -1.78 -9.41
N GLU A 19 -16.45 -3.06 -9.43
CA GLU A 19 -17.57 -3.58 -8.65
C GLU A 19 -17.26 -3.54 -7.15
N ILE A 20 -16.03 -3.92 -6.75
CA ILE A 20 -15.57 -3.81 -5.35
C ILE A 20 -15.65 -2.34 -4.90
N SER A 21 -15.19 -1.41 -5.72
CA SER A 21 -15.19 0.02 -5.39
C SER A 21 -16.61 0.59 -5.23
N ILE A 22 -17.52 0.24 -6.14
CA ILE A 22 -18.93 0.68 -6.07
C ILE A 22 -19.61 0.10 -4.84
N LEU A 23 -19.40 -1.19 -4.55
CA LEU A 23 -19.96 -1.84 -3.36
C LEU A 23 -19.44 -1.19 -2.07
N ALA A 24 -18.14 -0.89 -2.00
CA ALA A 24 -17.55 -0.26 -0.83
C ALA A 24 -18.17 1.12 -0.57
N VAL A 25 -18.34 1.93 -1.62
CA VAL A 25 -19.02 3.23 -1.52
C VAL A 25 -20.47 3.06 -1.08
N ALA A 26 -21.21 2.11 -1.65
CA ALA A 26 -22.61 1.85 -1.29
C ALA A 26 -22.77 1.40 0.16
N LEU A 27 -21.78 0.69 0.71
CA LEU A 27 -21.74 0.23 2.09
C LEU A 27 -21.10 1.23 3.05
N GLY A 28 -20.53 2.34 2.55
CA GLY A 28 -19.85 3.35 3.37
C GLY A 28 -18.55 2.85 4.01
N VAL A 29 -17.86 1.90 3.38
CA VAL A 29 -16.60 1.30 3.87
C VAL A 29 -15.45 1.49 2.89
N SER A 30 -14.22 1.26 3.33
CA SER A 30 -13.05 1.18 2.45
C SER A 30 -13.13 -0.08 1.57
N PRO A 31 -12.73 -0.03 0.28
CA PRO A 31 -12.68 -1.21 -0.59
C PRO A 31 -11.90 -2.40 0.00
N LEU A 32 -10.85 -2.13 0.78
CA LEU A 32 -10.04 -3.19 1.41
C LEU A 32 -10.83 -4.01 2.42
N VAL A 33 -11.85 -3.45 3.09
CA VAL A 33 -12.69 -4.18 4.05
C VAL A 33 -13.49 -5.29 3.36
N LEU A 34 -13.80 -5.13 2.06
CA LEU A 34 -14.49 -6.16 1.29
C LEU A 34 -13.56 -7.30 0.84
N VAL A 35 -12.24 -7.07 0.89
CA VAL A 35 -11.22 -8.05 0.46
C VAL A 35 -10.58 -8.74 1.67
N TYR A 36 -10.26 -7.97 2.71
CA TYR A 36 -9.68 -8.42 3.96
C TYR A 36 -10.56 -7.88 5.12
N PRO A 37 -11.63 -8.61 5.48
CA PRO A 37 -12.58 -8.15 6.49
C PRO A 37 -11.98 -8.09 7.90
N ASP A 38 -11.04 -8.98 8.19
CA ASP A 38 -10.33 -9.05 9.46
C ASP A 38 -8.89 -8.53 9.28
N LEU A 39 -8.56 -7.46 10.01
CA LEU A 39 -7.24 -6.80 9.97
C LEU A 39 -6.40 -7.14 11.21
N ASP A 40 -6.56 -8.36 11.72
CA ASP A 40 -5.74 -8.91 12.79
C ASP A 40 -4.75 -9.94 12.22
N ASP A 41 -4.18 -10.77 13.11
CA ASP A 41 -3.25 -11.83 12.73
C ASP A 41 -3.95 -13.09 12.21
N THR A 42 -5.29 -13.07 12.03
CA THR A 42 -6.02 -14.18 11.43
C THR A 42 -5.53 -14.41 10.00
N PRO A 43 -5.15 -15.66 9.64
CA PRO A 43 -4.71 -15.97 8.29
C PRO A 43 -5.82 -15.74 7.26
N VAL A 44 -5.50 -15.03 6.19
CA VAL A 44 -6.33 -14.85 5.01
C VAL A 44 -5.58 -15.33 3.77
N GLN A 45 -6.30 -15.77 2.75
CA GLN A 45 -5.70 -16.14 1.47
C GLN A 45 -5.28 -14.87 0.72
N LEU A 46 -3.97 -14.70 0.51
CA LEU A 46 -3.41 -13.57 -0.25
C LEU A 46 -3.54 -13.81 -1.76
N TYR A 47 -3.17 -15.00 -2.20
CA TYR A 47 -3.37 -15.55 -3.54
C TYR A 47 -3.44 -17.09 -3.45
N PRO A 48 -3.86 -17.82 -4.50
CA PRO A 48 -4.11 -19.26 -4.40
C PRO A 48 -2.93 -20.03 -3.78
N GLY A 49 -3.22 -20.76 -2.69
CA GLY A 49 -2.24 -21.57 -1.96
C GLY A 49 -1.32 -20.81 -1.01
N VAL A 50 -1.47 -19.48 -0.85
CA VAL A 50 -0.64 -18.66 0.05
C VAL A 50 -1.51 -17.88 1.03
N GLU A 51 -1.28 -18.13 2.31
CA GLU A 51 -1.95 -17.47 3.44
C GLU A 51 -1.03 -16.50 4.16
N TRP A 52 -1.60 -15.44 4.73
CA TRP A 52 -0.88 -14.45 5.53
C TRP A 52 -1.84 -13.81 6.56
N PRO A 53 -1.40 -13.40 7.76
CA PRO A 53 -2.08 -12.41 8.59
C PRO A 53 -2.82 -11.30 7.81
N GLY A 54 -4.10 -11.09 8.12
CA GLY A 54 -4.98 -10.13 7.44
C GLY A 54 -4.42 -8.73 7.33
N ILE A 55 -3.84 -8.20 8.42
CA ILE A 55 -3.19 -6.86 8.38
C ILE A 55 -2.03 -6.81 7.38
N SER A 56 -1.25 -7.88 7.29
CA SER A 56 -0.10 -7.93 6.38
C SER A 56 -0.53 -8.09 4.94
N ALA A 57 -1.58 -8.88 4.67
CA ALA A 57 -2.18 -9.01 3.36
C ALA A 57 -2.72 -7.66 2.85
N ALA A 58 -3.40 -6.90 3.72
CA ALA A 58 -3.87 -5.56 3.41
C ALA A 58 -2.73 -4.58 3.09
N LEU A 59 -1.66 -4.57 3.90
CA LEU A 59 -0.49 -3.71 3.66
C LEU A 59 0.29 -4.09 2.39
N TRP A 60 0.35 -5.38 2.08
CA TRP A 60 0.93 -5.86 0.82
C TRP A 60 0.09 -5.40 -0.38
N ALA A 61 -1.24 -5.52 -0.29
CA ALA A 61 -2.17 -5.13 -1.35
C ALA A 61 -2.16 -3.62 -1.63
N THR A 62 -1.94 -2.80 -0.61
CA THR A 62 -1.73 -1.35 -0.81
C THR A 62 -0.32 -1.04 -1.31
N GLY A 63 0.63 -1.96 -1.22
CA GLY A 63 2.04 -1.67 -1.50
C GLY A 63 2.69 -0.82 -0.41
N SER A 64 2.15 -0.80 0.82
CA SER A 64 2.68 0.00 1.93
C SER A 64 3.69 -0.74 2.80
N HIS A 65 3.83 -2.07 2.67
CA HIS A 65 4.80 -2.82 3.46
C HIS A 65 5.33 -4.09 2.78
N PHE A 66 6.64 -4.32 2.92
CA PHE A 66 7.38 -5.43 2.30
C PHE A 66 8.09 -6.37 3.30
N ALA A 67 8.24 -5.98 4.57
CA ALA A 67 9.29 -6.54 5.43
C ALA A 67 9.19 -8.04 5.76
N SER A 68 8.18 -8.77 5.29
CA SER A 68 8.02 -10.21 5.58
C SER A 68 7.30 -11.03 4.48
N GLY A 69 7.22 -10.55 3.24
CA GLY A 69 6.35 -11.15 2.21
C GLY A 69 6.96 -11.76 0.95
N PRO A 70 6.20 -12.56 0.17
CA PRO A 70 6.51 -12.86 -1.22
C PRO A 70 6.82 -11.59 -2.00
N VAL A 71 8.04 -11.56 -2.56
CA VAL A 71 8.49 -10.51 -3.45
C VAL A 71 7.72 -10.64 -4.76
N PRO A 72 7.00 -9.59 -5.22
CA PRO A 72 6.37 -9.63 -6.52
C PRO A 72 7.42 -9.86 -7.62
N PRO A 73 7.10 -10.62 -8.69
CA PRO A 73 8.04 -10.82 -9.80
C PRO A 73 8.51 -9.53 -10.44
N ASN A 74 7.70 -8.47 -10.35
CA ASN A 74 8.04 -7.12 -10.80
C ASN A 74 8.47 -6.24 -9.62
N TYR A 75 9.72 -6.42 -9.20
CA TYR A 75 10.32 -5.66 -8.10
C TYR A 75 10.29 -4.15 -8.33
N ALA A 76 10.55 -3.67 -9.57
CA ALA A 76 10.60 -2.24 -9.87
C ALA A 76 9.23 -1.56 -9.72
N ALA A 77 8.16 -2.20 -10.22
CA ALA A 77 6.80 -1.69 -10.06
C ALA A 77 6.40 -1.62 -8.59
N HIS A 78 6.77 -2.64 -7.81
CA HIS A 78 6.46 -2.68 -6.39
C HIS A 78 7.27 -1.65 -5.59
N ALA A 79 8.58 -1.56 -5.81
CA ALA A 79 9.44 -0.57 -5.19
C ALA A 79 8.97 0.86 -5.49
N TYR A 80 8.50 1.12 -6.72
CA TYR A 80 7.88 2.41 -7.06
C TYR A 80 6.68 2.75 -6.17
N VAL A 81 5.75 1.81 -5.99
CA VAL A 81 4.55 2.01 -5.17
C VAL A 81 4.92 2.21 -3.70
N THR A 82 5.79 1.37 -3.15
CA THR A 82 6.23 1.48 -1.75
C THR A 82 6.91 2.82 -1.48
N THR A 83 7.84 3.23 -2.33
CA THR A 83 8.51 4.54 -2.21
C THR A 83 7.51 5.69 -2.33
N ALA A 84 6.48 5.57 -3.18
CA ALA A 84 5.44 6.59 -3.28
C ALA A 84 4.65 6.76 -1.97
N PHE A 85 4.29 5.65 -1.31
CA PHE A 85 3.65 5.69 0.02
C PHE A 85 4.58 6.23 1.10
N GLU A 86 5.87 5.90 1.07
CA GLU A 86 6.86 6.47 1.99
C GLU A 86 6.97 8.00 1.82
N VAL A 87 7.01 8.50 0.58
CA VAL A 87 7.03 9.94 0.29
C VAL A 87 5.77 10.62 0.84
N ASP A 88 4.58 10.07 0.60
CA ASP A 88 3.33 10.63 1.11
C ASP A 88 3.28 10.65 2.65
N ARG A 89 3.73 9.57 3.29
CA ARG A 89 3.86 9.49 4.74
C ARG A 89 4.84 10.53 5.29
N LEU A 90 6.00 10.68 4.68
CA LEU A 90 7.01 11.66 5.11
C LEU A 90 6.51 13.09 4.96
N ARG A 91 5.74 13.40 3.91
CA ARG A 91 5.06 14.70 3.76
C ARG A 91 4.06 14.94 4.88
N THR A 92 3.24 13.94 5.20
CA THR A 92 2.27 14.02 6.30
C THR A 92 2.97 14.23 7.65
N ASP A 93 4.05 13.49 7.92
CA ASP A 93 4.86 13.64 9.13
C ASP A 93 5.53 15.04 9.21
N LEU A 94 5.95 15.60 8.07
CA LEU A 94 6.52 16.94 7.98
C LEU A 94 5.47 18.02 8.30
N ASP A 95 4.25 17.90 7.75
CA ASP A 95 3.14 18.80 8.04
C ASP A 95 2.76 18.74 9.53
N LEU A 96 2.71 17.53 10.10
CA LEU A 96 2.43 17.32 11.51
C LEU A 96 3.50 17.99 12.38
N THR A 97 4.79 17.74 12.13
CA THR A 97 5.88 18.35 12.90
C THR A 97 5.92 19.87 12.79
N THR A 98 5.63 20.42 11.61
CA THR A 98 5.49 21.87 11.39
C THR A 98 4.34 22.45 12.24
N SER A 99 3.18 21.77 12.25
CA SER A 99 2.03 22.15 13.09
C SER A 99 2.37 22.11 14.59
N LEU A 100 3.09 21.09 15.05
CA LEU A 100 3.54 20.98 16.44
C LEU A 100 4.49 22.11 16.83
N LEU A 101 5.46 22.46 15.97
CA LEU A 101 6.38 23.57 16.25
C LEU A 101 5.67 24.91 16.40
N GLY A 102 4.67 25.18 15.55
CA GLY A 102 3.83 26.37 15.69
C GLY A 102 3.14 26.43 17.05
N LYS A 103 2.65 25.30 17.56
CA LYS A 103 2.01 25.18 18.88
C LYS A 103 3.01 25.29 20.04
N LEU A 104 4.23 24.79 19.88
CA LEU A 104 5.27 24.80 20.90
C LEU A 104 5.97 26.15 21.01
N SER A 105 6.10 26.91 19.91
CA SER A 105 6.73 28.24 19.90
C SER A 105 6.05 29.24 20.85
N GLY A 106 4.74 29.07 21.12
CA GLY A 106 4.01 29.85 22.12
C GLY A 106 4.14 29.36 23.56
N LYS A 107 4.92 28.31 23.82
CA LYS A 107 5.10 27.68 25.14
C LYS A 107 6.57 27.79 25.57
N SER A 108 6.81 27.92 26.88
CA SER A 108 8.16 27.91 27.45
C SER A 108 8.74 26.48 27.55
N GLU A 109 8.83 25.78 26.43
CA GLU A 109 9.33 24.39 26.34
C GLU A 109 10.50 24.26 25.32
N PRO A 110 11.68 24.85 25.59
CA PRO A 110 12.76 25.00 24.61
C PRO A 110 13.37 23.67 24.13
N ASP A 111 13.45 22.67 25.00
CA ASP A 111 14.02 21.36 24.63
C ASP A 111 13.13 20.61 23.64
N ARG A 112 11.81 20.65 23.86
CA ARG A 112 10.83 20.03 22.94
C ARG A 112 10.82 20.72 21.58
N VAL A 113 10.98 22.04 21.53
CA VAL A 113 11.14 22.79 20.28
C VAL A 113 12.37 22.28 19.53
N ARG A 114 13.52 22.16 20.21
CA ARG A 114 14.77 21.66 19.61
C ARG A 114 14.64 20.24 19.07
N ASP A 115 14.07 19.33 19.87
CA ASP A 115 13.89 17.93 19.46
C ASP A 115 12.95 17.81 18.26
N THR A 116 11.88 18.61 18.24
CA THR A 116 10.93 18.63 17.13
C THR A 116 11.57 19.22 15.87
N MET A 117 12.36 20.29 15.98
CA MET A 117 13.13 20.85 14.85
C MET A 117 14.11 19.82 14.28
N ARG A 118 14.83 19.10 15.14
CA ARG A 118 15.74 18.03 14.71
C ARG A 118 15.00 16.92 13.98
N ARG A 119 13.84 16.49 14.49
CA ARG A 119 13.01 15.48 13.82
C ARG A 119 12.51 15.98 12.47
N GLN A 120 12.11 17.25 12.38
CA GLN A 120 11.67 17.87 11.14
C GLN A 120 12.78 17.88 10.08
N GLU A 121 14.01 18.25 10.46
CA GLU A 121 15.19 18.22 9.59
C GLU A 121 15.45 16.80 9.05
N GLN A 122 15.42 15.79 9.92
CA GLN A 122 15.58 14.39 9.52
C GLN A 122 14.49 13.94 8.53
N ILE A 123 13.23 14.31 8.77
CA ILE A 123 12.13 14.00 7.84
C ILE A 123 12.36 14.67 6.49
N HIS A 124 12.77 15.93 6.50
CA HIS A 124 13.01 16.70 5.28
C HIS A 124 14.15 16.13 4.43
N ASP A 125 15.24 15.69 5.06
CA ASP A 125 16.36 15.05 4.35
C ASP A 125 15.96 13.68 3.77
N LEU A 126 15.26 12.86 4.56
CA LEU A 126 14.72 11.58 4.07
C LEU A 126 13.71 11.76 2.95
N LEU A 127 12.87 12.78 3.02
CA LEU A 127 11.89 13.10 1.98
C LEU A 127 12.59 13.41 0.66
N LYS A 128 13.64 14.25 0.68
CA LYS A 128 14.43 14.55 -0.52
C LYS A 128 15.09 13.32 -1.13
N GLU A 129 15.59 12.42 -0.28
CA GLU A 129 16.16 11.15 -0.73
C GLU A 129 15.08 10.30 -1.42
N ARG A 130 13.94 10.08 -0.76
CA ARG A 130 12.87 9.24 -1.30
C ARG A 130 12.18 9.85 -2.52
N GLU A 131 12.09 11.16 -2.63
CA GLU A 131 11.58 11.83 -3.83
C GLU A 131 12.50 11.62 -5.04
N ARG A 132 13.82 11.57 -4.82
CA ARG A 132 14.79 11.22 -5.86
C ARG A 132 14.62 9.77 -6.29
N ASP A 133 14.59 8.84 -5.34
CA ASP A 133 14.42 7.42 -5.62
C ASP A 133 13.10 7.15 -6.35
N LEU A 134 12.03 7.85 -5.95
CA LEU A 134 10.72 7.75 -6.60
C LEU A 134 10.78 8.18 -8.07
N ALA A 135 11.53 9.24 -8.39
CA ALA A 135 11.69 9.72 -9.76
C ALA A 135 12.46 8.68 -10.61
N GLU A 136 13.55 8.13 -10.08
CA GLU A 136 14.35 7.09 -10.74
C GLU A 136 13.53 5.80 -10.97
N LEU A 137 12.80 5.36 -9.94
CA LEU A 137 11.92 4.20 -10.02
C LEU A 137 10.78 4.41 -11.00
N ARG A 138 10.22 5.63 -11.09
CA ARG A 138 9.18 5.96 -12.07
C ARG A 138 9.71 5.84 -13.49
N GLU A 139 10.90 6.36 -13.76
CA GLU A 139 11.52 6.23 -15.08
C GLU A 139 11.81 4.77 -15.42
N SER A 140 12.36 4.01 -14.47
CA SER A 140 12.62 2.56 -14.63
C SER A 140 11.34 1.77 -14.90
N TRP A 141 10.25 2.04 -14.18
CA TRP A 141 8.96 1.39 -14.38
C TRP A 141 8.30 1.77 -15.72
N VAL A 142 8.36 3.04 -16.11
CA VAL A 142 7.75 3.53 -17.36
C VAL A 142 8.52 3.05 -18.59
N SER A 143 9.85 3.00 -18.51
CA SER A 143 10.75 2.62 -19.61
C SER A 143 11.12 1.14 -19.66
N GLY A 144 10.98 0.43 -18.54
CA GLY A 144 11.29 -0.98 -18.42
C GLY A 144 10.38 -1.85 -19.29
N PRO A 145 10.77 -3.10 -19.58
CA PRO A 145 9.89 -4.03 -20.25
C PRO A 145 8.59 -4.15 -19.43
N LYS A 146 7.47 -3.75 -20.02
CA LYS A 146 6.12 -4.02 -19.52
C LYS A 146 5.81 -5.50 -19.71
N GLY A 147 6.65 -6.35 -19.15
CA GLY A 147 6.65 -7.78 -19.39
C GLY A 147 5.68 -8.48 -18.45
N TYR A 148 4.49 -8.77 -18.96
CA TYR A 148 3.88 -10.06 -18.64
C TYR A 148 4.76 -11.15 -19.27
N ALA A 149 5.86 -11.51 -18.62
CA ALA A 149 6.54 -12.78 -18.84
C ALA A 149 6.11 -13.75 -17.72
N LEU A 150 4.79 -13.95 -17.63
CA LEU A 150 4.15 -15.02 -16.84
C LEU A 150 3.45 -16.03 -17.76
N GLU A 151 3.77 -16.04 -19.06
CA GLU A 151 3.41 -17.17 -19.92
C GLU A 151 4.43 -18.29 -19.72
N SER A 152 4.15 -19.19 -18.76
CA SER A 152 4.42 -20.64 -18.87
C SER A 152 4.23 -21.37 -17.53
N SER A 153 4.58 -20.78 -16.38
CA SER A 153 4.70 -21.55 -15.13
C SER A 153 3.45 -21.63 -14.25
N LEU A 154 2.39 -20.86 -14.53
CA LEU A 154 1.14 -20.89 -13.73
C LEU A 154 0.05 -21.79 -14.33
N VAL A 155 0.20 -22.25 -15.58
CA VAL A 155 -0.79 -23.13 -16.24
C VAL A 155 -0.57 -24.61 -15.89
N GLU A 156 0.62 -25.00 -15.43
CA GLU A 156 0.91 -26.39 -15.04
C GLU A 156 0.47 -26.75 -13.61
N ALA A 157 -0.02 -25.80 -12.81
CA ALA A 157 -0.43 -26.05 -11.42
C ALA A 157 -1.93 -26.34 -11.23
N THR A 158 -2.73 -26.38 -12.30
CA THR A 158 -4.18 -26.67 -12.23
C THR A 158 -4.62 -27.96 -12.92
N ASP A 159 -3.70 -28.72 -13.51
CA ASP A 159 -3.97 -30.08 -14.01
C ASP A 159 -3.23 -31.11 -13.15
N GLY A 160 -3.85 -31.47 -12.02
CA GLY A 160 -3.41 -32.53 -11.11
C GLY A 160 -4.54 -32.99 -10.21
#